data_AF-A0A330HXS2-F1
#
_entry.id   AF-A0A330HXS2-F1
#
_cell.length_a   1.000
_cell.length_b   1.000
_cell.length_c   1.000
_cell.angle_alpha   90.00
_cell.angle_beta   90.00
_cell.angle_gamma   90.00
#
_symmetry.space_group_name_H-M   'P 1'
#
loop_
_entity.id
_entity.type
_entity.pdbx_description
1 polymer ?
#
loop_
_entity_poly.entity_id
_entity_poly.type
_entity_poly.pdbx_seq_one_letter_code
_entity_poly.pdbx_strand_id
1 'polypeptide(L)'
;MLGGVAPPELAAARAAESLEDANQRERIWYVACTRARDLLILPHIPQASKDSWFSSIDLRQLDIPELDLTSFARRQMPAPAPLSNEQSSDIFAAEQRCVEESALPIVWRRPSEHDADRLGDPLEDVVTSESHIEHFEVVGEHEDLWGGMQRSMRRH
;
A
#
# COMPACT_ATOMS: atom_id res chain seq x y z
N MET A 1 30.94 -30.79 -13.06
CA MET A 1 30.33 -29.45 -13.09
C MET A 1 29.03 -29.57 -13.88
N LEU A 2 27.92 -29.90 -13.20
CA LEU A 2 26.59 -30.04 -13.79
C LEU A 2 25.75 -28.92 -13.19
N GLY A 3 25.34 -27.95 -14.00
CA GLY A 3 24.55 -26.81 -13.54
C GLY A 3 24.83 -25.59 -14.39
N GLY A 4 24.32 -25.59 -15.62
CA GLY A 4 24.51 -24.47 -16.55
C GLY A 4 23.39 -24.27 -17.56
N VAL A 5 22.32 -25.05 -17.49
CA VAL A 5 21.17 -24.91 -18.38
C VAL A 5 19.94 -24.66 -17.52
N ALA A 6 19.49 -23.42 -17.51
CA ALA A 6 18.16 -23.10 -17.03
C ALA A 6 17.14 -23.84 -17.92
N PRO A 7 16.14 -24.54 -17.35
CA PRO A 7 15.11 -25.18 -18.14
C PRO A 7 14.44 -24.14 -19.06
N PRO A 8 14.19 -24.45 -20.34
CA PRO A 8 13.53 -23.51 -21.26
C PRO A 8 12.15 -23.07 -20.73
N GLU A 9 11.48 -23.96 -19.99
CA GLU A 9 10.21 -23.68 -19.29
C GLU A 9 10.33 -22.56 -18.26
N LEU A 10 11.48 -22.42 -17.58
CA LEU A 10 11.72 -21.36 -16.61
C LEU A 10 11.84 -19.99 -17.29
N ALA A 11 12.47 -19.93 -18.47
CA ALA A 11 12.57 -18.70 -19.25
C ALA A 11 11.18 -18.26 -19.76
N ALA A 12 10.38 -19.21 -20.24
CA ALA A 12 8.99 -18.97 -20.62
C ALA A 12 8.12 -18.50 -19.43
N ALA A 13 8.26 -19.14 -18.27
CA ALA A 13 7.52 -18.75 -17.06
C ALA A 13 7.85 -17.31 -16.61
N ARG A 14 9.13 -16.92 -16.60
CA ARG A 14 9.55 -15.55 -16.27
C ARG A 14 9.04 -14.51 -17.26
N ALA A 15 9.01 -14.85 -18.55
CA ALA A 15 8.46 -13.96 -19.57
C ALA A 15 6.96 -13.75 -19.37
N ALA A 16 6.22 -14.82 -19.04
CA ALA A 16 4.80 -14.74 -18.73
C ALA A 16 4.52 -13.91 -17.45
N GLU A 17 5.31 -14.11 -16.39
CA GLU A 17 5.23 -13.32 -15.17
C GLU A 17 5.50 -11.83 -15.42
N SER A 18 6.56 -11.52 -16.18
CA SER A 18 6.90 -10.13 -16.53
C SER A 18 5.78 -9.44 -17.32
N LEU A 19 5.10 -10.19 -18.20
CA LEU A 19 3.95 -9.68 -18.94
C LEU A 19 2.75 -9.40 -18.02
N GLU A 20 2.47 -10.29 -17.07
CA GLU A 20 1.38 -10.08 -16.12
C GLU A 20 1.68 -8.91 -15.17
N ASP A 21 2.92 -8.76 -14.72
CA ASP A 21 3.36 -7.61 -13.94
C ASP A 21 3.18 -6.29 -14.71
N ALA A 22 3.51 -6.28 -16.01
CA ALA A 22 3.29 -5.11 -16.87
C ALA A 22 1.78 -4.79 -16.96
N ASN A 23 0.94 -5.78 -17.24
CA ASN A 23 -0.52 -5.62 -17.28
C ASN A 23 -1.09 -5.11 -15.95
N GLN A 24 -0.58 -5.62 -14.83
CA GLN A 24 -1.04 -5.22 -13.51
C GLN A 24 -0.69 -3.76 -13.20
N ARG A 25 0.49 -3.28 -13.61
CA ARG A 25 0.87 -1.87 -13.47
C ARG A 25 -0.05 -0.95 -14.28
N GLU A 26 -0.42 -1.36 -15.49
CA GLU A 26 -1.39 -0.62 -16.29
C GLU A 26 -2.76 -0.53 -15.59
N ARG A 27 -3.23 -1.64 -14.99
CA ARG A 27 -4.48 -1.65 -14.22
C ARG A 27 -4.42 -0.74 -13.00
N ILE A 28 -3.30 -0.72 -12.27
CA ILE A 28 -3.09 0.19 -11.13
C ILE A 28 -3.14 1.64 -11.61
N TRP A 29 -2.50 1.96 -12.73
CA TRP A 29 -2.55 3.29 -13.33
C TRP A 29 -3.96 3.71 -13.73
N TYR A 30 -4.73 2.80 -14.35
CA TYR A 30 -6.13 3.06 -14.66
C TYR A 30 -6.93 3.45 -13.40
N VAL A 31 -6.76 2.71 -12.30
CA VAL A 31 -7.40 3.03 -11.03
C VAL A 31 -6.92 4.38 -10.49
N ALA A 32 -5.61 4.62 -10.45
CA ALA A 32 -5.05 5.88 -9.94
C ALA A 32 -5.58 7.10 -10.72
N CYS A 33 -5.57 7.03 -12.05
CA CYS A 33 -6.03 8.10 -12.94
C CYS A 33 -7.54 8.36 -12.85
N THR A 34 -8.35 7.35 -12.48
CA THR A 34 -9.82 7.48 -12.38
C THR A 34 -10.32 7.77 -10.97
N ARG A 35 -9.47 7.60 -9.95
CA ARG A 35 -9.79 7.93 -8.55
C ARG A 35 -9.69 9.42 -8.24
N ALA A 36 -8.80 10.14 -8.92
CA ALA A 36 -8.70 11.58 -8.80
C ALA A 36 -9.92 12.25 -9.44
N ARG A 37 -10.64 13.09 -8.68
CA ARG A 37 -11.77 13.87 -9.21
C ARG A 37 -11.33 15.20 -9.81
N ASP A 38 -10.61 15.98 -9.02
CA ASP A 38 -10.26 17.36 -9.36
C ASP A 38 -8.77 17.52 -9.71
N LEU A 39 -7.87 16.75 -9.06
CA LEU A 39 -6.43 16.86 -9.24
C LEU A 39 -5.73 15.52 -8.97
N LEU A 40 -4.79 15.14 -9.83
CA LEU A 40 -3.88 14.01 -9.65
C LEU A 40 -2.46 14.55 -9.44
N ILE A 41 -1.85 14.23 -8.29
CA ILE A 41 -0.48 14.62 -7.97
C ILE A 41 0.42 13.41 -8.16
N LEU A 42 1.44 13.54 -9.00
CA LEU A 42 2.41 12.47 -9.28
C LEU A 42 3.81 12.90 -8.84
N PRO A 43 4.55 12.05 -8.10
CA PRO A 43 5.95 12.33 -7.81
C PRO A 43 6.77 12.26 -9.09
N HIS A 44 7.59 13.28 -9.36
CA HIS A 44 8.51 13.26 -10.49
C HIS A 44 9.79 12.50 -10.13
N ILE A 45 10.09 11.41 -10.84
CA ILE A 45 11.25 10.55 -10.58
C ILE A 45 12.14 10.54 -11.84
N PRO A 46 13.14 11.44 -11.95
CA PRO A 46 13.88 11.66 -13.19
C PRO A 46 14.78 10.48 -13.61
N GLN A 47 15.12 9.58 -12.69
CA GLN A 47 15.97 8.40 -12.94
C GLN A 47 15.22 7.10 -12.64
N ALA A 48 13.90 7.09 -12.86
CA ALA A 48 13.10 5.89 -12.69
C ALA A 48 13.56 4.78 -13.64
N SER A 49 13.71 3.56 -13.13
CA SER A 49 14.02 2.41 -13.99
C SER A 49 12.90 2.18 -15.01
N LYS A 50 13.24 1.56 -16.15
CA LYS A 50 12.23 1.20 -17.16
C LYS A 50 11.17 0.24 -16.60
N ASP A 51 11.60 -0.63 -15.70
CA ASP A 51 10.73 -1.56 -14.99
C ASP A 51 10.13 -0.98 -13.71
N SER A 52 10.14 0.35 -13.54
CA SER A 52 9.41 0.99 -12.43
C SER A 52 7.95 1.24 -12.82
N TRP A 53 7.09 1.32 -11.80
CA TRP A 53 5.70 1.72 -12.00
C TRP A 53 5.58 3.11 -12.66
N PHE A 54 6.49 4.05 -12.35
CA PHE A 54 6.46 5.42 -12.88
C PHE A 54 6.72 5.46 -14.39
N SER A 55 7.60 4.58 -14.88
CA SER A 55 7.95 4.49 -16.31
C SER A 55 7.02 3.57 -17.11
N SER A 56 6.02 2.94 -16.47
CA SER A 56 5.16 1.95 -17.12
C SER A 56 4.16 2.58 -18.10
N ILE A 57 3.75 3.84 -17.88
CA ILE A 57 2.83 4.58 -18.76
C ILE A 57 3.36 6.02 -18.92
N ASP A 58 3.35 6.51 -20.16
CA ASP A 58 3.59 7.91 -20.46
C ASP A 58 2.27 8.69 -20.45
N LEU A 59 2.09 9.56 -19.46
CA LEU A 59 0.90 10.40 -19.33
C LEU A 59 1.07 11.76 -20.03
N ARG A 60 2.21 11.98 -20.70
CA ARG A 60 2.62 13.27 -21.27
C ARG A 60 2.63 14.39 -20.22
N GLN A 61 2.96 14.04 -18.98
CA GLN A 61 2.96 14.97 -17.85
C GLN A 61 3.93 16.15 -18.03
N LEU A 62 4.93 16.00 -18.91
CA LEU A 62 5.87 17.06 -19.27
C LEU A 62 5.31 18.04 -20.31
N ASP A 63 4.26 17.66 -21.04
CA ASP A 63 3.61 18.49 -22.04
C ASP A 63 2.47 19.34 -21.45
N ILE A 64 2.15 19.13 -20.17
CA ILE A 64 1.08 19.84 -19.45
C ILE A 64 1.61 21.20 -18.99
N PRO A 65 0.86 22.30 -19.18
CA PRO A 65 1.25 23.61 -18.66
C PRO A 65 1.40 23.59 -17.15
N GLU A 66 2.28 24.46 -16.64
CA GLU A 66 2.47 24.61 -15.19
C GLU A 66 1.15 25.01 -14.50
N LEU A 67 0.87 24.38 -13.37
CA LEU A 67 -0.36 24.60 -12.61
C LEU A 67 -0.33 25.99 -11.96
N ASP A 68 -1.22 26.87 -12.39
CA ASP A 68 -1.39 28.17 -11.74
C ASP A 68 -2.12 28.04 -10.38
N LEU A 69 -1.32 28.04 -9.32
CA LEU A 69 -1.81 27.97 -7.94
C LEU A 69 -2.55 29.22 -7.49
N THR A 70 -2.42 30.36 -8.18
CA THR A 70 -3.06 31.62 -7.77
C THR A 70 -4.59 31.59 -7.96
N SER A 71 -5.07 30.74 -8.88
CA SER A 71 -6.49 30.50 -9.13
C SER A 71 -7.19 29.71 -8.03
N PHE A 72 -6.44 28.99 -7.19
CA PHE A 72 -6.99 28.20 -6.10
C PHE A 72 -7.30 29.12 -4.91
N ALA A 73 -8.55 29.58 -4.83
CA ALA A 73 -9.01 30.25 -3.62
C ALA A 73 -8.90 29.28 -2.44
N ARG A 74 -8.07 29.61 -1.44
CA ARG A 74 -8.01 28.84 -0.20
C ARG A 74 -9.41 28.82 0.41
N ARG A 75 -10.08 27.68 0.33
CA ARG A 75 -11.33 27.46 1.05
C ARG A 75 -11.00 27.56 2.54
N GLN A 76 -11.39 28.67 3.16
CA GLN A 76 -11.35 28.78 4.62
C GLN A 76 -12.34 27.77 5.16
N MET A 77 -11.84 26.62 5.61
CA MET A 77 -12.64 25.76 6.46
C MET A 77 -12.79 26.49 7.79
N PRO A 78 -14.03 26.71 8.27
CA PRO A 78 -14.20 27.17 9.64
C PRO A 78 -13.44 26.21 10.54
N ALA A 79 -12.64 26.76 11.46
CA ALA A 79 -12.09 25.93 12.52
C ALA A 79 -13.30 25.24 13.19
N PRO A 80 -13.29 23.90 13.32
CA PRO A 80 -14.34 23.24 14.10
C PRO A 80 -14.33 23.89 15.48
N ALA A 81 -15.52 24.24 15.99
CA ALA A 81 -15.63 24.73 17.35
C ALA A 81 -14.95 23.69 18.27
N PRO A 82 -14.16 24.12 19.27
CA PRO A 82 -13.57 23.19 20.20
C PRO A 82 -14.70 22.41 20.89
N LEU A 83 -14.83 21.14 20.55
CA LEU A 83 -15.68 20.21 21.26
C LEU A 83 -14.87 19.70 22.46
N SER A 84 -15.41 19.85 23.66
CA SER A 84 -14.87 19.18 24.84
C SER A 84 -14.92 17.67 24.61
N ASN A 85 -13.81 16.98 24.87
CA ASN A 85 -13.81 15.52 24.85
C ASN A 85 -14.51 15.02 26.11
N GLU A 86 -15.78 14.64 25.98
CA GLU A 86 -16.58 14.06 27.06
C GLU A 86 -16.31 12.55 27.25
N GLN A 87 -15.35 11.96 26.51
CA GLN A 87 -14.98 10.56 26.71
C GLN A 87 -14.22 10.36 28.02
N SER A 88 -14.72 9.41 28.82
CA SER A 88 -14.01 8.82 29.94
C SER A 88 -13.57 7.39 29.59
N SER A 89 -12.65 6.83 30.39
CA SER A 89 -12.26 5.42 30.27
C SER A 89 -13.45 4.45 30.34
N ASP A 90 -14.44 4.77 31.17
CA ASP A 90 -15.63 3.94 31.37
C ASP A 90 -16.56 3.97 30.15
N ILE A 91 -16.72 5.15 29.53
CA ILE A 91 -17.50 5.31 28.30
C ILE A 91 -16.84 4.54 27.16
N PHE A 92 -15.52 4.68 27.01
CA PHE A 92 -14.76 3.97 25.98
C PHE A 92 -14.86 2.45 26.15
N ALA A 93 -14.71 1.94 27.38
CA ALA A 93 -14.85 0.50 27.65
C ALA A 93 -16.28 -0.02 27.39
N ALA A 94 -17.32 0.81 27.58
CA ALA A 94 -18.70 0.45 27.26
C ALA A 94 -18.95 0.41 25.74
N GLU A 95 -18.42 1.39 25.01
CA GLU A 95 -18.49 1.43 23.54
C GLU A 95 -17.75 0.25 22.91
N GLN A 96 -16.54 -0.05 23.39
CA GLN A 96 -15.76 -1.20 22.94
C GLN A 96 -16.55 -2.51 23.07
N ARG A 97 -17.18 -2.75 24.22
CA ARG A 97 -18.05 -3.93 24.41
C ARG A 97 -19.21 -3.97 23.41
N CYS A 98 -19.86 -2.83 23.17
CA CYS A 98 -20.94 -2.76 22.19
C CYS A 98 -20.47 -3.07 20.76
N VAL A 99 -19.28 -2.59 20.39
CA VAL A 99 -18.64 -2.90 19.10
C VAL A 99 -18.31 -4.38 19.01
N GLU A 100 -17.71 -4.98 20.05
CA GLU A 100 -17.37 -6.41 20.10
C GLU A 100 -18.61 -7.30 19.99
N GLU A 101 -19.69 -6.96 20.70
CA GLU A 101 -20.98 -7.67 20.64
C GLU A 101 -21.66 -7.56 19.26
N SER A 102 -21.44 -6.45 18.55
CA SER A 102 -22.09 -6.17 17.26
C SER A 102 -21.22 -6.52 16.05
N ALA A 103 -19.93 -6.78 16.25
CA ALA A 103 -18.99 -7.01 15.17
C ALA A 103 -19.25 -8.37 14.51
N LEU A 104 -19.44 -8.35 13.18
CA LEU A 104 -19.41 -9.58 12.39
C LEU A 104 -17.96 -10.07 12.25
N PRO A 105 -17.72 -11.39 12.32
CA PRO A 105 -16.37 -11.92 12.15
C PRO A 105 -15.86 -11.62 10.74
N ILE A 106 -14.80 -10.80 10.65
CA ILE A 106 -14.10 -10.52 9.40
C ILE A 106 -13.08 -11.63 9.18
N VAL A 107 -13.34 -12.50 8.20
CA VAL A 107 -12.37 -13.50 7.76
C VAL A 107 -11.61 -12.93 6.57
N TRP A 108 -10.31 -12.71 6.74
CA TRP A 108 -9.44 -12.36 5.63
C TRP A 108 -9.20 -13.58 4.76
N ARG A 109 -9.87 -13.66 3.61
CA ARG A 109 -9.63 -14.71 2.62
C ARG A 109 -8.40 -14.34 1.80
N ARG A 110 -7.37 -15.20 1.84
CA ARG A 110 -6.24 -15.13 0.90
C ARG A 110 -6.71 -15.62 -0.47
N PRO A 111 -6.62 -14.80 -1.54
CA PRO A 111 -7.12 -15.18 -2.86
C PRO A 111 -6.48 -16.47 -3.41
N SER A 112 -5.20 -16.70 -3.12
CA SER A 112 -4.45 -17.89 -3.56
C SER A 112 -4.84 -19.18 -2.84
N GLU A 113 -5.43 -19.11 -1.64
CA GLU A 113 -5.84 -20.29 -0.84
C GLU A 113 -7.31 -20.66 -1.07
N HIS A 114 -8.10 -19.81 -1.75
CA HIS A 114 -9.55 -19.99 -1.91
C HIS A 114 -10.00 -20.01 -3.38
N ASP A 115 -9.09 -20.34 -4.28
CA ASP A 115 -9.41 -20.54 -5.69
C ASP A 115 -10.13 -21.88 -5.86
N ALA A 116 -11.37 -21.85 -6.36
CA ALA A 116 -12.25 -23.03 -6.47
C ALA A 116 -11.73 -24.07 -7.48
N ASP A 117 -10.78 -23.68 -8.34
CA ASP A 117 -10.18 -24.55 -9.35
C ASP A 117 -8.98 -25.36 -8.83
N ARG A 118 -8.62 -25.21 -7.54
CA ARG A 118 -7.55 -26.01 -6.91
C ARG A 118 -8.07 -27.40 -6.54
N LEU A 119 -8.01 -28.33 -7.50
CA LEU A 119 -8.18 -29.76 -7.24
C LEU A 119 -7.22 -30.18 -6.12
N GLY A 120 -7.77 -30.65 -5.00
CA GLY A 120 -7.05 -30.89 -3.75
C GLY A 120 -5.87 -31.84 -3.87
N ASP A 121 -4.73 -31.44 -3.31
CA ASP A 121 -3.54 -32.27 -3.14
C ASP A 121 -3.62 -32.97 -1.76
N PRO A 122 -3.56 -34.31 -1.65
CA PRO A 122 -3.87 -35.03 -0.42
C PRO A 122 -2.69 -35.09 0.57
N LEU A 123 -1.97 -33.97 0.77
CA LEU A 123 -0.80 -33.90 1.65
C LEU A 123 -0.89 -32.86 2.79
N GLU A 124 -2.06 -32.26 3.03
CA GLU A 124 -2.25 -31.26 4.12
C GLU A 124 -2.62 -31.86 5.50
N ASP A 125 -2.11 -33.03 5.89
CA ASP A 125 -2.36 -33.58 7.25
C ASP A 125 -1.20 -33.31 8.25
N VAL A 126 -0.14 -32.62 7.85
CA VAL A 126 0.98 -32.30 8.76
C VAL A 126 1.44 -30.86 8.57
N VAL A 127 0.69 -29.91 9.12
CA VAL A 127 1.27 -28.77 9.85
C VAL A 127 0.32 -28.42 10.99
N THR A 128 0.63 -28.94 12.18
CA THR A 128 -0.04 -28.60 13.42
C THR A 128 0.21 -27.13 13.78
N SER A 129 -0.89 -26.43 14.06
CA SER A 129 -0.96 -25.06 14.55
C SER A 129 -0.05 -24.75 15.73
N GLU A 130 0.72 -23.67 15.64
CA GLU A 130 1.03 -22.82 16.79
C GLU A 130 0.67 -21.37 16.43
N SER A 131 -0.46 -20.92 16.96
CA SER A 131 -0.96 -19.55 16.85
C SER A 131 -0.23 -18.66 17.86
N HIS A 132 0.81 -17.95 17.40
CA HIS A 132 1.33 -16.80 18.14
C HIS A 132 0.50 -15.56 17.77
N ILE A 133 -0.43 -15.19 18.65
CA ILE A 133 -1.04 -13.86 18.64
C ILE A 133 0.01 -12.93 19.25
N GLU A 134 0.77 -12.20 18.43
CA GLU A 134 1.54 -11.06 18.94
C GLU A 134 0.57 -9.90 19.19
N HIS A 135 0.31 -9.64 20.47
CA HIS A 135 -0.35 -8.42 20.93
C HIS A 135 0.60 -7.25 20.65
N PHE A 136 0.33 -6.47 19.59
CA PHE A 136 1.07 -5.25 19.34
C PHE A 136 0.49 -4.14 20.23
N GLU A 137 1.07 -3.98 21.41
CA GLU A 137 0.82 -2.85 22.30
C GLU A 137 1.41 -1.59 21.65
N VAL A 138 0.55 -0.73 21.09
CA VAL A 138 0.96 0.59 20.61
C VAL A 138 1.12 1.49 21.83
N VAL A 139 2.31 1.44 22.45
CA VAL A 139 2.79 2.49 23.33
C VAL A 139 3.15 3.68 22.45
N GLY A 140 2.42 4.77 22.62
CA GLY A 140 2.71 6.03 21.97
C GLY A 140 4.04 6.59 22.46
N GLU A 141 5.03 6.66 21.57
CA GLU A 141 6.21 7.50 21.72
C GLU A 141 6.29 8.36 20.46
N HIS A 142 5.92 9.62 20.65
CA HIS A 142 6.10 10.70 19.70
C HIS A 142 7.56 11.17 19.78
N GLU A 143 8.46 10.62 18.97
CA GLU A 143 9.79 11.22 18.74
C GLU A 143 10.29 10.97 17.29
N ASP A 144 10.33 12.06 16.52
CA ASP A 144 11.46 12.49 15.68
C ASP A 144 12.20 11.46 14.80
N LEU A 145 11.51 10.85 13.84
CA LEU A 145 12.14 10.09 12.74
C LEU A 145 12.28 10.89 11.43
N TRP A 146 12.56 12.20 11.52
CA TRP A 146 12.99 13.04 10.38
C TRP A 146 14.17 13.98 10.72
N GLY A 147 15.00 13.60 11.70
CA GLY A 147 16.17 14.40 12.15
C GLY A 147 17.54 13.90 11.69
N GLY A 148 17.62 12.91 10.78
CA GLY A 148 18.82 12.09 10.59
C GLY A 148 19.61 12.26 9.29
N MET A 149 19.25 13.19 8.38
CA MET A 149 19.93 13.31 7.08
C MET A 149 20.46 14.73 6.80
N GLN A 150 21.04 15.38 7.81
CA GLN A 150 21.88 16.57 7.62
C GLN A 150 23.07 16.54 8.58
N ARG A 151 24.10 15.74 8.25
CA ARG A 151 25.48 15.95 8.72
C ARG A 151 26.46 15.01 8.01
N SER A 152 26.72 15.26 6.73
CA SER A 152 28.00 14.88 6.12
C SER A 152 28.21 15.68 4.82
N MET A 153 28.60 16.93 4.95
CA MET A 153 29.51 17.61 4.01
C MET A 153 29.78 19.03 4.52
N ARG A 154 30.89 19.20 5.27
CA ARG A 154 31.85 20.32 5.13
C ARG A 154 32.94 20.27 6.19
N ARG A 155 34.16 20.58 5.72
CA ARG A 155 35.47 20.80 6.38
C ARG A 155 36.27 19.51 6.57
N HIS A 156 37.46 19.34 5.99
CA HIS A 156 38.42 20.25 5.32
C HIS A 156 39.08 19.55 4.14
#